data_AF-A0A853F127-F1
#
_entry.id   AF-A0A853F127-F1
#
_cell.length_a   1.000
_cell.length_b   1.000
_cell.length_c   1.000
_cell.angle_alpha   90.00
_cell.angle_beta   90.00
_cell.angle_gamma   90.00
#
_symmetry.space_group_name_H-M   'P 1'
#
loop_
_entity.id
_entity.type
_entity.pdbx_description
1 polymer ?
#
loop_
_entity_poly.entity_id
_entity_poly.type
_entity_poly.pdbx_seq_one_letter_code
_entity_poly.pdbx_strand_id
1 'polypeptide(L)'
;MENIQTQKDVGKIIGTDNFTIVNWEKNSTKNIPAKYYPKIMEFLNYCPLTQNIKNIKNKNAPKTLAKKIKLHRLHQGLNQKQFAHLLKVDSTTVKFWEGGERKPSEKMVEKLRHLRLL
;
A
#
# COMPACT_ATOMS: atom_id res chain seq x y z
N MET A 1 23.29 11.07 -19.70
CA MET A 1 23.11 12.02 -18.58
C MET A 1 22.13 11.39 -17.61
N GLU A 2 22.62 10.88 -16.48
CA GLU A 2 21.75 10.38 -15.41
C GLU A 2 20.89 11.54 -14.91
N ASN A 3 19.58 11.35 -14.95
CA ASN A 3 18.62 12.35 -14.51
C ASN A 3 18.60 12.33 -12.97
N ILE A 4 19.53 13.03 -12.32
CA ILE A 4 19.58 13.15 -10.86
C ILE A 4 18.45 14.08 -10.43
N GLN A 5 17.28 13.50 -10.15
CA GLN A 5 16.14 14.24 -9.64
C GLN A 5 16.36 14.62 -8.18
N THR A 6 16.11 15.88 -7.83
CA THR A 6 16.24 16.33 -6.44
C THR A 6 15.03 15.91 -5.60
N GLN A 7 15.18 15.83 -4.27
CA GLN A 7 14.05 15.58 -3.36
C GLN A 7 12.92 16.62 -3.51
N LYS A 8 13.26 17.84 -3.94
CA LYS A 8 12.28 18.89 -4.26
C LYS A 8 11.46 18.54 -5.50
N ASP A 9 12.08 17.97 -6.52
CA ASP A 9 11.39 17.55 -7.74
C ASP A 9 10.52 16.32 -7.47
N VAL A 10 11.04 15.34 -6.72
CA VAL A 10 10.28 14.17 -6.28
C VAL A 10 9.05 14.56 -5.45
N GLY A 11 9.21 15.53 -4.53
CA GLY A 11 8.09 16.08 -3.76
C GLY A 11 6.98 16.62 -4.66
N LYS A 12 7.33 17.44 -5.67
CA LYS A 12 6.36 17.97 -6.65
C LYS A 12 5.66 16.85 -7.44
N ILE A 13 6.40 15.84 -7.88
CA ILE A 13 5.83 14.70 -8.63
C ILE A 13 4.82 13.92 -7.78
N ILE A 14 5.16 13.65 -6.52
CA ILE A 14 4.32 12.88 -5.60
C ILE A 14 3.18 13.72 -5.01
N GLY A 15 3.29 15.04 -5.02
CA GLY A 15 2.32 15.97 -4.43
C GLY A 15 2.53 16.19 -2.93
N THR A 16 3.79 16.29 -2.50
CA THR A 16 4.20 16.57 -1.11
C THR A 16 5.39 17.53 -1.07
N ASP A 17 5.75 18.03 0.11
CA ASP A 17 6.94 18.87 0.27
C ASP A 17 8.25 18.05 0.27
N ASN A 18 9.38 18.73 0.03
CA ASN A 18 10.71 18.11 -0.02
C ASN A 18 11.13 17.51 1.33
N PHE A 19 10.76 18.11 2.46
CA PHE A 19 11.11 17.59 3.78
C PHE A 19 10.37 16.29 4.07
N THR A 20 9.14 16.12 3.59
CA THR A 20 8.41 14.85 3.65
C THR A 20 9.16 13.74 2.90
N ILE A 21 9.70 14.02 1.71
CA ILE A 21 10.53 13.05 0.97
C ILE A 21 11.77 12.68 1.78
N VAL A 22 12.50 13.67 2.31
CA VAL A 22 13.67 13.45 3.19
C VAL A 22 13.32 12.58 4.39
N ASN A 23 12.19 12.85 5.04
CA ASN A 23 11.75 12.09 6.21
C ASN A 23 11.36 10.65 5.88
N TRP A 24 10.85 10.38 4.69
CA TRP A 24 10.59 9.02 4.21
C TRP A 24 11.88 8.28 3.91
N GLU A 25 12.81 8.91 3.18
CA GLU A 25 14.12 8.32 2.83
C GLU A 25 14.96 7.99 4.08
N LYS A 26 14.90 8.85 5.10
CA LYS A 26 15.59 8.64 6.39
C LYS A 26 14.87 7.68 7.33
N ASN A 27 13.76 7.08 6.93
CA ASN A 27 12.90 6.25 7.78
C ASN A 27 12.44 6.97 9.07
N SER A 28 12.41 8.31 9.08
CA SER A 28 11.99 9.11 10.22
C SER A 28 10.46 9.15 10.36
N THR A 29 9.73 8.80 9.30
CA THR A 29 8.27 8.62 9.32
C THR A 29 7.92 7.14 9.48
N LYS A 30 7.20 6.79 10.55
CA LYS A 30 6.78 5.40 10.83
C LYS A 30 5.77 4.85 9.82
N ASN A 31 4.86 5.70 9.31
CA ASN A 31 3.80 5.30 8.38
C ASN A 31 3.56 6.37 7.32
N ILE A 32 3.76 6.03 6.05
CA ILE A 32 3.38 6.88 4.92
C ILE A 32 1.84 6.89 4.79
N PRO A 33 1.18 8.05 4.72
CA PRO A 33 -0.27 8.10 4.49
C PRO A 33 -0.67 7.40 3.19
N ALA A 34 -1.75 6.62 3.24
CA ALA A 34 -2.19 5.76 2.13
C ALA A 34 -2.29 6.51 0.79
N LYS A 35 -2.80 7.75 0.81
CA LYS A 35 -3.01 8.60 -0.38
C LYS A 35 -1.76 8.81 -1.25
N TYR A 36 -0.56 8.68 -0.70
CA TYR A 36 0.68 8.89 -1.44
C TYR A 36 1.16 7.63 -2.17
N TYR A 37 0.72 6.44 -1.76
CA TYR A 37 1.20 5.18 -2.35
C TYR A 37 0.97 5.07 -3.86
N PRO A 38 -0.18 5.48 -4.44
CA PRO A 38 -0.36 5.42 -5.89
C PRO A 38 0.69 6.24 -6.63
N LYS A 39 0.94 7.48 -6.21
CA LYS A 39 1.94 8.36 -6.81
C LYS A 39 3.38 7.91 -6.56
N ILE A 40 3.67 7.33 -5.39
CA ILE A 40 4.97 6.70 -5.12
C ILE A 40 5.20 5.53 -6.07
N MET A 41 4.22 4.64 -6.26
CA MET A 41 4.35 3.48 -7.14
C MET A 41 4.50 3.89 -8.61
N GLU A 42 3.74 4.89 -9.06
CA GLU A 42 3.86 5.49 -10.39
C GLU A 42 5.25 6.10 -10.60
N PHE A 43 5.73 6.90 -9.64
CA PHE A 43 7.06 7.51 -9.66
C PHE A 43 8.19 6.48 -9.73
N LEU A 44 8.11 5.42 -8.90
CA LEU A 44 9.13 4.38 -8.85
C LEU A 44 9.06 3.42 -10.05
N ASN A 45 7.95 3.40 -10.79
CA ASN A 45 7.64 2.40 -11.81
C ASN A 45 7.68 0.95 -11.29
N TYR A 46 7.47 0.75 -9.99
CA TYR A 46 7.25 -0.55 -9.36
C TYR A 46 6.54 -0.39 -8.00
N CYS A 47 6.00 -1.48 -7.47
CA CYS A 47 5.40 -1.47 -6.14
C CYS A 47 6.44 -1.83 -5.05
N PRO A 48 6.85 -0.91 -4.16
CA PRO A 48 7.87 -1.19 -3.14
C PRO A 48 7.40 -2.15 -2.04
N LEU A 49 6.08 -2.29 -1.86
CA LEU A 49 5.50 -3.17 -0.83
C LEU A 49 5.55 -4.66 -1.16
N THR A 50 5.96 -5.03 -2.38
CA THR A 50 6.19 -6.43 -2.78
C THR A 50 7.63 -6.87 -2.53
N GLN A 51 8.55 -5.94 -2.25
CA GLN A 51 9.97 -6.22 -2.03
C GLN A 51 10.23 -6.72 -0.59
N ASN A 52 10.06 -8.02 -0.41
CA ASN A 52 10.67 -8.80 0.68
C ASN A 52 11.13 -10.15 0.09
N ILE A 53 11.94 -10.08 -0.98
CA ILE A 53 12.40 -11.22 -1.80
C ILE A 53 13.93 -11.20 -1.88
N LYS A 54 14.61 -11.22 -0.73
CA LYS A 54 16.03 -11.62 -0.63
C LYS A 54 16.21 -12.91 0.18
N ASN A 55 15.16 -13.72 0.29
CA ASN A 55 15.27 -15.14 0.61
C ASN A 55 14.76 -15.94 -0.58
N ILE A 56 15.72 -16.31 -1.43
CA ILE A 56 15.59 -17.26 -2.53
C ILE A 56 15.16 -18.60 -1.93
N LYS A 57 13.86 -18.87 -1.99
CA LYS A 57 13.13 -20.16 -1.89
C LYS A 57 11.69 -19.85 -1.44
N ASN A 58 10.90 -19.27 -2.34
CA ASN A 58 9.43 -19.44 -2.48
C ASN A 58 8.76 -18.19 -3.07
N LYS A 59 8.42 -18.30 -4.36
CA LYS A 59 7.33 -17.70 -5.15
C LYS A 59 6.85 -16.29 -4.78
N ASN A 60 6.97 -15.43 -5.78
CA ASN A 60 6.51 -14.04 -5.86
C ASN A 60 4.98 -13.95 -5.77
N ALA A 61 4.46 -13.54 -4.61
CA ALA A 61 3.10 -13.04 -4.37
C ALA A 61 3.01 -12.54 -2.91
N PRO A 62 2.05 -11.66 -2.54
CA PRO A 62 1.73 -11.45 -1.13
C PRO A 62 1.26 -12.80 -0.56
N LYS A 63 2.11 -13.44 0.25
CA LYS A 63 1.93 -14.84 0.69
C LYS A 63 0.67 -15.06 1.54
N THR A 64 0.08 -13.99 2.08
CA THR A 64 -1.13 -14.05 2.92
C THR A 64 -2.24 -13.14 2.37
N LEU A 65 -3.49 -13.56 2.54
CA LEU A 65 -4.68 -12.77 2.21
C LEU A 65 -4.62 -11.36 2.85
N ALA A 66 -4.16 -11.27 4.10
CA ALA A 66 -3.93 -10.03 4.82
C ALA A 66 -3.06 -9.03 4.04
N LYS A 67 -1.91 -9.50 3.53
CA LYS A 67 -1.00 -8.67 2.72
C LYS A 67 -1.63 -8.27 1.39
N LYS A 68 -2.40 -9.16 0.74
CA LYS A 68 -3.11 -8.82 -0.51
C LYS A 68 -4.14 -7.71 -0.29
N ILE A 69 -4.93 -7.80 0.78
CA ILE A 69 -5.93 -6.78 1.14
C ILE A 69 -5.24 -5.43 1.37
N LYS A 70 -4.19 -5.41 2.20
CA LYS A 70 -3.43 -4.17 2.47
C LYS A 70 -2.82 -3.59 1.20
N LEU A 71 -2.19 -4.43 0.39
CA LEU A 71 -1.55 -4.02 -0.86
C LEU A 71 -2.57 -3.38 -1.80
N HIS A 72 -3.70 -4.05 -1.98
CA HIS A 72 -4.75 -3.57 -2.85
C HIS A 72 -5.33 -2.23 -2.36
N ARG A 73 -5.61 -2.12 -1.06
CA ARG A 73 -6.07 -0.85 -0.45
C ARG A 73 -5.10 0.29 -0.72
N LEU A 74 -3.80 0.05 -0.60
CA LEU A 74 -2.76 1.06 -0.81
C LEU A 74 -2.57 1.44 -2.28
N HIS A 75 -2.77 0.51 -3.23
CA HIS A 75 -2.79 0.84 -4.67
C HIS A 75 -3.90 1.83 -5.03
N GLN A 76 -5.00 1.83 -4.28
CA GLN A 76 -6.09 2.80 -4.44
C GLN A 76 -5.87 4.09 -3.63
N GLY A 77 -4.80 4.19 -2.84
CA GLY A 77 -4.55 5.34 -1.98
C GLY A 77 -5.50 5.46 -0.78
N LEU A 78 -6.26 4.42 -0.46
CA LEU A 78 -7.30 4.47 0.57
C LEU A 78 -6.72 4.19 1.96
N ASN A 79 -7.10 4.98 2.96
CA ASN A 79 -6.86 4.60 4.35
C ASN A 79 -7.86 3.49 4.78
N GLN A 80 -7.64 2.87 5.94
CA GLN A 80 -8.49 1.76 6.43
C GLN A 80 -9.96 2.17 6.58
N LYS A 81 -10.24 3.41 7.02
CA LYS A 81 -11.61 3.93 7.17
C LYS A 81 -12.32 4.07 5.83
N GLN A 82 -11.65 4.63 4.82
CA GLN A 82 -12.20 4.76 3.46
C GLN A 82 -12.45 3.39 2.83
N PHE A 83 -11.53 2.45 3.00
CA PHE A 83 -11.69 1.09 2.49
C PHE A 83 -12.82 0.33 3.20
N ALA A 84 -12.95 0.50 4.51
CA ALA A 84 -14.06 -0.07 5.28
C ALA A 84 -15.41 0.48 4.81
N HIS A 85 -15.49 1.79 4.56
CA HIS A 85 -16.68 2.44 3.99
C HIS A 85 -17.05 1.85 2.62
N LEU A 86 -16.06 1.70 1.72
CA LEU A 86 -16.25 1.07 0.40
C LEU A 86 -16.82 -0.34 0.51
N LEU A 87 -16.35 -1.11 1.49
CA LEU A 87 -16.77 -2.50 1.71
C LEU A 87 -18.05 -2.63 2.54
N LYS A 88 -18.53 -1.55 3.15
CA LYS A 88 -19.62 -1.50 4.13
C LYS A 88 -19.34 -2.38 5.36
N VAL A 89 -18.14 -2.25 5.93
CA VAL A 89 -17.71 -2.92 7.17
C VAL A 89 -17.11 -1.91 8.15
N ASP A 90 -16.89 -2.32 9.40
CA ASP A 90 -16.20 -1.48 10.38
C ASP A 90 -14.68 -1.36 10.08
N SER A 91 -14.08 -0.21 10.39
CA SER A 91 -12.64 0.01 10.18
C SER A 91 -11.75 -0.95 10.98
N THR A 92 -12.19 -1.38 12.16
CA THR A 92 -11.51 -2.38 12.98
C THR A 92 -11.51 -3.75 12.31
N THR A 93 -12.57 -4.07 11.55
CA THR A 93 -12.64 -5.30 10.74
C THR A 93 -11.53 -5.30 9.69
N VAL A 94 -11.31 -4.19 8.98
CA VAL A 94 -10.21 -4.04 8.03
C VAL A 94 -8.86 -4.15 8.73
N LYS A 95 -8.69 -3.51 9.89
CA LYS A 95 -7.46 -3.62 10.70
C LYS A 95 -7.14 -5.08 11.03
N PHE A 96 -8.11 -5.86 11.51
CA PHE A 96 -7.92 -7.27 11.83
C PHE A 96 -7.61 -8.13 10.60
N TRP A 97 -8.23 -7.83 9.45
CA TRP A 97 -7.91 -8.52 8.20
C TRP A 97 -6.48 -8.26 7.75
N GLU A 98 -6.02 -7.02 7.82
CA GLU A 98 -4.65 -6.66 7.42
C GLU A 98 -3.58 -7.10 8.42
N GLY A 99 -3.94 -7.18 9.70
CA GLY A 99 -3.10 -7.73 10.77
C GLY A 99 -3.02 -9.27 10.75
N GLY A 100 -3.95 -9.94 10.07
CA GLY A 100 -4.05 -11.40 10.06
C GLY A 100 -4.72 -12.00 11.29
N GLU A 101 -5.22 -11.17 12.20
CA GLU A 101 -5.94 -11.56 13.43
C GLU A 101 -7.30 -12.19 13.11
N ARG A 102 -7.94 -11.76 12.02
CA ARG A 102 -9.20 -12.33 11.52
C ARG A 102 -9.17 -12.42 10.01
N LYS A 103 -9.83 -13.42 9.43
CA LYS A 103 -10.01 -13.54 7.98
C LYS A 103 -11.40 -13.00 7.56
N PRO A 104 -11.54 -12.38 6.37
CA PRO A 104 -12.84 -12.13 5.80
C PRO A 104 -13.59 -13.45 5.57
N SER A 105 -14.93 -13.42 5.64
CA SER A 105 -15.76 -14.56 5.22
C SER A 105 -15.58 -14.85 3.72
N GLU A 106 -15.86 -16.07 3.28
CA GLU A 106 -15.77 -16.44 1.86
C GLU A 106 -16.58 -15.51 0.94
N LYS A 107 -17.82 -15.19 1.32
CA LYS A 107 -18.66 -14.21 0.62
C LYS A 107 -17.98 -12.83 0.45
N MET A 108 -17.18 -12.42 1.43
CA MET A 108 -16.48 -11.14 1.39
C MET A 108 -15.24 -11.24 0.50
N VAL A 109 -14.53 -12.37 0.53
CA VAL A 109 -13.43 -12.63 -0.41
C VAL A 109 -13.95 -12.60 -1.85
N GLU A 110 -15.10 -13.19 -2.12
CA GLU A 110 -15.71 -13.17 -3.46
C GLU A 110 -16.12 -11.76 -3.87
N LYS A 111 -16.73 -10.99 -2.96
CA LYS A 111 -17.03 -9.56 -3.19
C LYS A 111 -15.76 -8.77 -3.53
N LEU A 112 -14.66 -9.02 -2.80
CA LEU A 112 -13.38 -8.39 -3.07
C LEU A 112 -12.88 -8.75 -4.48
N ARG A 113 -12.94 -10.02 -4.90
CA ARG A 113 -12.57 -10.44 -6.27
C ARG A 113 -13.40 -9.76 -7.35
N HIS A 114 -14.72 -9.72 -7.20
CA HIS A 114 -15.63 -9.09 -8.18
C HIS A 114 -15.35 -7.60 -8.35
N LEU A 115 -15.05 -6.90 -7.25
CA LEU A 115 -14.67 -5.50 -7.27
C LEU A 115 -13.23 -5.28 -7.80
N ARG A 116 -12.56 -6.35 -8.28
CA ARG A 116 -11.15 -6.39 -8.66
C ARG A 116 -10.22 -5.94 -7.53
N LEU A 117 -10.65 -6.19 -6.29
CA LEU A 117 -9.97 -5.80 -5.05
C LEU A 117 -8.97 -6.83 -4.52
N LEU A 118 -8.85 -8.01 -5.14
CA LEU A 118 -7.93 -9.09 -4.74
C LEU A 118 -7.56 -10.04 -5.88
#